data_AF-E6YNM1-F1
#
_entry.id   AF-E6YNM1-F1
#
_cell.length_a   1.000
_cell.length_b   1.000
_cell.length_c   1.000
_cell.angle_alpha   90.00
_cell.angle_beta   90.00
_cell.angle_gamma   90.00
#
_symmetry.space_group_name_H-M   'P 1'
#
loop_
_entity.id
_entity.type
_entity.pdbx_description
1 polymer ?
#
loop_
_entity_poly.entity_id
_entity_poly.type
_entity_poly.pdbx_seq_one_letter_code
_entity_poly.pdbx_strand_id
1 'polypeptide(L)'
;MIRIFIYIFVVCVIGAVFSWGANNNSFLVITFLQMRFTVSLLTIISGIVILLMVLVFLWKFFRIIFSIPRTLYSFFSGRYQECGRKALTQGLLAAFAGDYAAAQKMERRALKYFIKDYEPLIKLLRAQILSLQKNSMKAIALYEEMQKDESTKLAGLYGLFREAMNTKAYDVAQHYAEEALDLSPALLWAQQFVLDRLSAEGQWNKALDVFYRAQRALPRSEHCTSERKYTHALLLSGLALHLTETQLAGARKAILKAHKLMPDFVPITVLMVDILYQLKEVRKADKIIIKAWQENPHPDLGALYLRREESAVGRLKRAKTLAFYNKEIFESAFIVAKAALDAGELELAREYAQKALTYHPRESVYLLLADIEEAKGNGQGSRQWLSLALRAEPDPAWACDGSFFSSWLIVSPISGRLGRCEWKVPPRCSPITLEVDNVMLKRECKKGVVDEKGVIKNKSFEEKSSIGPDFLLKSRTKKQNRKKVDQIPLNVEDLENKEAEEESSLPREKFQLF
;
A
#
# COMPACT_ATOMS: atom_id res chain seq x y z
N MET A 1 39.82 28.80 38.78
CA MET A 1 40.17 29.99 39.59
C MET A 1 41.65 30.04 40.00
N ILE A 2 42.31 28.91 40.33
CA ILE A 2 43.75 28.85 40.67
C ILE A 2 44.69 29.46 39.62
N ARG A 3 44.39 29.31 38.32
CA ARG A 3 45.25 29.88 37.25
C ARG A 3 45.35 31.41 37.31
N ILE A 4 44.28 32.10 37.69
CA ILE A 4 44.25 33.57 37.73
C ILE A 4 45.06 34.09 38.93
N PHE A 5 44.94 33.44 40.09
CA PHE A 5 45.76 33.74 41.27
C PHE A 5 47.27 33.54 41.01
N ILE A 6 47.65 32.48 40.28
CA ILE A 6 49.05 32.25 39.90
C ILE A 6 49.57 33.35 38.97
N TYR A 7 48.78 33.82 38.00
CA TYR A 7 49.21 34.91 37.12
C TYR A 7 49.38 36.23 37.86
N ILE A 8 48.45 36.57 38.76
CA ILE A 8 48.53 37.80 39.58
C ILE A 8 49.77 37.72 40.49
N PHE A 9 50.01 36.58 41.13
CA PHE A 9 51.19 36.36 41.96
C PHE A 9 52.49 36.53 41.19
N VAL A 10 52.59 35.94 39.98
CA VAL A 10 53.77 36.07 39.12
C VAL A 10 53.99 37.53 38.67
N VAL A 11 52.93 38.25 38.31
CA VAL A 11 53.03 39.67 37.94
C VAL A 11 53.49 40.53 39.12
N CYS A 12 52.98 40.28 40.33
CA CYS A 12 53.43 40.97 41.54
C CYS A 12 54.90 40.68 41.86
N VAL A 13 55.35 39.43 41.73
CA VAL A 13 56.76 39.05 41.95
C VAL A 13 57.68 39.70 40.91
N ILE A 14 57.28 39.74 39.63
CA ILE A 14 58.04 40.43 38.59
C ILE A 14 58.12 41.93 38.87
N GLY A 15 57.01 42.56 39.29
CA GLY A 15 56.99 43.97 39.70
C GLY A 15 57.90 44.27 40.88
N ALA A 16 57.93 43.39 41.89
CA ALA A 16 58.79 43.52 43.05
C ALA A 16 60.29 43.39 42.69
N VAL A 17 60.64 42.43 41.82
CA VAL A 17 62.01 42.25 41.32
C VAL A 17 62.45 43.44 40.48
N PHE A 18 61.56 44.01 39.67
CA PHE A 18 61.85 45.20 38.86
C PHE A 18 62.05 46.46 39.72
N SER A 19 61.22 46.64 40.76
CA SER A 19 61.33 47.74 41.72
C SER A 19 62.61 47.66 42.57
N TRP A 20 63.06 46.45 42.93
CA TRP A 20 64.29 46.26 43.69
C TRP A 20 65.55 46.52 42.84
N GLY A 21 65.52 46.12 41.55
CA GLY A 21 66.61 46.39 40.61
C GLY A 21 66.82 47.89 40.32
N ALA A 22 65.76 48.69 40.33
CA ALA A 22 65.84 50.13 40.08
C ALA A 22 66.64 50.91 41.16
N ASN A 23 66.79 50.34 42.36
CA ASN A 23 67.39 51.05 43.50
C ASN A 23 68.88 50.76 43.71
N ASN A 24 69.48 49.81 42.97
CA ASN A 24 70.89 49.43 43.11
C ASN A 24 71.66 49.71 41.80
N ASN A 25 72.32 50.86 41.73
CA ASN A 25 73.10 51.26 40.56
C ASN A 25 74.53 50.69 40.64
N SER A 26 74.67 49.39 40.38
CA SER A 26 75.97 48.72 40.31
C SER A 26 76.35 48.42 38.86
N PHE A 27 77.50 48.91 38.41
CA PHE A 27 78.01 48.71 37.06
C PHE A 27 78.82 47.41 36.99
N LEU A 28 78.47 46.51 36.05
CA LEU A 28 79.32 45.36 35.73
C LEU A 28 80.16 45.70 34.49
N VAL A 29 81.47 45.61 34.63
CA VAL A 29 82.41 45.78 33.51
C VAL A 29 82.73 44.40 32.97
N ILE A 30 82.18 44.08 31.80
CA ILE A 30 82.49 42.83 31.08
C ILE A 30 83.58 43.17 30.08
N THR A 31 84.79 42.65 30.31
CA THR A 31 85.92 42.77 29.38
C THR A 31 85.92 41.60 28.41
N PHE A 32 85.66 41.86 27.13
CA PHE A 32 85.75 40.86 26.07
C PHE A 32 86.70 41.37 24.98
N LEU A 33 87.78 40.64 24.71
CA LEU A 33 88.70 40.82 23.58
C LEU A 33 89.13 42.29 23.32
N GLN A 34 89.60 42.99 24.37
CA GLN A 34 90.06 44.40 24.39
C GLN A 34 89.00 45.52 24.28
N MET A 35 87.71 45.20 24.16
CA MET A 35 86.64 46.22 24.27
C MET A 35 85.98 46.20 25.64
N ARG A 36 85.88 47.37 26.28
CA ARG A 36 85.21 47.56 27.58
C ARG A 36 83.78 48.02 27.34
N PHE A 37 82.81 47.13 27.54
CA PHE A 37 81.40 47.52 27.58
C PHE A 37 80.99 47.70 29.04
N THR A 38 80.71 48.95 29.43
CA THR A 38 80.09 49.26 30.72
C THR A 38 78.59 49.09 30.56
N VAL A 39 78.09 47.92 30.94
CA VAL A 39 76.66 47.58 30.81
C VAL A 39 76.06 47.62 32.21
N SER A 40 75.01 48.43 32.40
CA SER A 40 74.32 48.52 33.69
C SER A 40 73.65 47.18 34.00
N LEU A 41 73.73 46.70 35.26
CA LEU A 41 73.11 45.44 35.70
C LEU A 41 71.62 45.39 35.32
N LEU A 42 70.95 46.54 35.34
CA LEU A 42 69.55 46.71 34.96
C LEU A 42 69.27 46.29 33.50
N THR A 43 70.18 46.61 32.59
CA THR A 43 70.03 46.27 31.16
C THR A 43 70.21 44.78 30.90
N ILE A 44 71.08 44.11 31.66
CA ILE A 44 71.27 42.65 31.56
C ILE A 44 70.03 41.92 32.11
N ILE A 45 69.54 42.34 33.28
CA ILE A 45 68.34 41.74 33.90
C ILE A 45 67.11 41.96 33.01
N SER A 46 66.91 43.17 32.48
CA SER A 46 65.82 43.47 31.54
C SER A 46 65.92 42.62 30.27
N GLY A 47 67.13 42.47 29.70
CA GLY A 47 67.38 41.61 28.55
C GLY A 47 67.00 40.15 28.79
N ILE A 48 67.33 39.61 29.97
CA ILE A 48 66.98 38.23 30.36
C ILE A 48 65.46 38.07 30.52
N VAL A 49 64.77 39.05 31.10
CA VAL A 49 63.31 39.02 31.27
C VAL A 49 62.62 39.03 29.89
N ILE A 50 63.08 39.88 28.97
CA ILE A 50 62.55 39.94 27.60
C ILE A 50 62.79 38.60 26.87
N LEU A 51 64.00 38.04 26.98
CA LEU A 51 64.33 36.73 26.40
C LEU A 51 63.40 35.62 26.90
N LEU A 52 63.17 35.55 28.21
CA LEU A 52 62.25 34.58 28.81
C LEU A 52 60.81 34.78 28.32
N MET A 53 60.36 36.02 28.18
CA MET A 53 59.02 36.34 27.66
C MET A 53 58.86 35.86 26.22
N VAL A 54 59.87 36.11 25.37
CA VAL A 54 59.91 35.63 23.98
C VAL A 54 59.91 34.11 23.92
N LEU A 55 60.66 33.44 24.78
CA LEU A 55 60.74 31.98 24.81
C LEU A 55 59.40 31.33 25.24
N VAL A 56 58.73 31.89 26.25
CA VAL A 56 57.39 31.44 26.67
C VAL A 56 56.36 31.70 25.57
N PHE A 57 56.46 32.84 24.87
CA PHE A 57 55.61 33.17 23.74
C PHE A 57 55.80 32.17 22.59
N LEU A 58 57.05 31.90 22.20
CA LEU A 58 57.40 30.88 21.20
C LEU A 58 56.91 29.50 21.60
N TRP A 59 57.10 29.09 22.86
CA TRP A 59 56.60 27.79 23.35
C TRP A 59 55.08 27.67 23.27
N LYS A 60 54.35 28.72 23.68
CA LYS A 60 52.89 28.77 23.51
C LYS A 60 52.48 28.73 22.04
N PHE A 61 53.17 29.47 21.18
CA PHE A 61 52.91 29.50 19.74
C PHE A 61 53.11 28.11 19.12
N PHE A 62 54.22 27.44 19.42
CA PHE A 62 54.49 26.07 18.97
C PHE A 62 53.46 25.07 19.51
N ARG A 63 53.08 25.17 20.78
CA ARG A 63 52.05 24.29 21.36
C ARG A 63 50.69 24.47 20.68
N ILE A 64 50.31 25.70 20.33
CA ILE A 64 49.09 25.98 19.57
C ILE A 64 49.20 25.34 18.18
N ILE A 65 50.28 25.61 17.43
CA ILE A 65 50.54 25.04 16.10
C ILE A 65 50.43 23.49 16.08
N PHE A 66 51.01 22.82 17.09
CA PHE A 66 50.99 21.35 17.17
C PHE A 66 49.70 20.76 17.77
N SER A 67 48.88 21.55 18.47
CA SER A 67 47.59 21.09 19.02
C SER A 67 46.40 21.24 18.07
N ILE A 68 46.50 22.16 17.09
CA ILE A 68 45.53 22.40 16.01
C ILE A 68 45.13 21.12 15.23
N PRO A 69 46.04 20.19 14.85
CA PRO A 69 45.62 19.02 14.07
C PRO A 69 44.64 18.08 14.80
N ARG A 70 44.66 18.01 16.14
CA ARG A 70 43.73 17.14 16.89
C ARG A 70 42.35 17.75 17.12
N THR A 71 42.25 19.07 17.31
CA THR A 71 40.95 19.75 17.52
C THR A 71 40.24 20.06 16.21
N LEU A 72 40.96 20.30 15.10
CA LEU A 72 40.31 20.45 13.78
C LEU A 72 39.64 19.14 13.34
N TYR A 73 40.26 17.99 13.56
CA TYR A 73 39.74 16.71 13.09
C TYR A 73 38.32 16.42 13.64
N SER A 74 38.03 16.80 14.89
CA SER A 74 36.69 16.64 15.49
C SER A 74 35.64 17.65 15.01
N PHE A 75 36.04 18.85 14.59
CA PHE A 75 35.10 19.83 14.03
C PHE A 75 34.75 19.55 12.56
N PHE A 76 35.69 19.02 11.77
CA PHE A 76 35.41 18.64 10.39
C PHE A 76 34.58 17.37 10.29
N SER A 77 34.84 16.35 11.12
CA SER A 77 34.09 15.08 11.09
C SER A 77 32.59 15.25 11.30
N GLY A 78 32.17 16.16 12.20
CA GLY A 78 30.75 16.48 12.43
C GLY A 78 30.06 17.05 11.17
N ARG A 79 30.71 17.98 10.46
CA ARG A 79 30.16 18.55 9.21
C ARG A 79 30.08 17.52 8.09
N TYR A 80 31.06 16.62 7.98
CA TYR A 80 31.03 15.54 7.00
C TYR A 80 29.85 14.58 7.23
N GLN A 81 29.59 14.20 8.49
CA GLN A 81 28.43 13.38 8.84
C GLN A 81 27.10 14.09 8.57
N GLU A 82 26.99 15.39 8.87
CA GLU A 82 25.81 16.18 8.54
C GLU A 82 25.55 16.25 7.03
N CYS A 83 26.61 16.46 6.23
CA CYS A 83 26.51 16.46 4.77
C CYS A 83 26.07 15.10 4.23
N GLY A 84 26.61 14.01 4.78
CA GLY A 84 26.16 12.65 4.46
C GLY A 84 24.68 12.46 4.79
N ARG A 85 24.24 12.80 6.01
CA ARG A 85 22.84 12.66 6.45
C ARG A 85 21.89 13.46 5.57
N LYS A 86 22.26 14.71 5.25
CA LYS A 86 21.49 15.57 4.34
C LYS A 86 21.41 14.98 2.92
N ALA A 87 22.50 14.43 2.40
CA ALA A 87 22.48 13.77 1.09
C ALA A 87 21.59 12.52 1.11
N LEU A 88 21.66 11.72 2.18
CA LEU A 88 20.86 10.52 2.32
C LEU A 88 19.36 10.82 2.45
N THR A 89 18.98 11.81 3.27
CA THR A 89 17.58 12.23 3.39
C THR A 89 17.05 12.79 2.07
N GLN A 90 17.81 13.64 1.38
CA GLN A 90 17.44 14.14 0.05
C GLN A 90 17.35 13.02 -0.99
N GLY A 91 18.27 12.04 -0.95
CA GLY A 91 18.24 10.89 -1.83
C GLY A 91 17.01 10.00 -1.61
N LEU A 92 16.66 9.76 -0.35
CA LEU A 92 15.47 8.99 0.03
C LEU A 92 14.19 9.72 -0.39
N LEU A 93 14.10 11.03 -0.14
CA LEU A 93 12.97 11.86 -0.58
C LEU A 93 12.82 11.87 -2.11
N ALA A 94 13.93 11.97 -2.85
CA ALA A 94 13.92 11.87 -4.30
C ALA A 94 13.46 10.48 -4.79
N ALA A 95 13.90 9.40 -4.12
CA ALA A 95 13.45 8.05 -4.44
C ALA A 95 11.95 7.86 -4.16
N PHE A 96 11.43 8.41 -3.06
CA PHE A 96 10.00 8.42 -2.77
C PHE A 96 9.21 9.21 -3.81
N ALA A 97 9.75 10.32 -4.31
CA ALA A 97 9.15 11.11 -5.39
C ALA A 97 9.24 10.42 -6.78
N GLY A 98 9.97 9.31 -6.89
CA GLY A 98 10.20 8.60 -8.16
C GLY A 98 11.30 9.20 -9.03
N ASP A 99 12.00 10.25 -8.58
CA ASP A 99 13.15 10.82 -9.30
C ASP A 99 14.42 10.01 -9.00
N TYR A 100 14.59 8.94 -9.77
CA TYR A 100 15.74 8.04 -9.64
C TYR A 100 17.07 8.73 -10.00
N ALA A 101 17.08 9.77 -10.84
CA ALA A 101 18.31 10.44 -11.28
C ALA A 101 18.86 11.35 -10.18
N ALA A 102 17.98 12.14 -9.54
CA ALA A 102 18.33 12.92 -8.37
C ALA A 102 18.73 12.01 -7.20
N ALA A 103 17.98 10.94 -6.96
CA ALA A 103 18.29 9.96 -5.92
C ALA A 103 19.68 9.34 -6.10
N GLN A 104 20.04 8.93 -7.34
CA GLN A 104 21.36 8.37 -7.64
C GLN A 104 22.49 9.39 -7.46
N LYS A 105 22.28 10.66 -7.82
CA LYS A 105 23.27 11.72 -7.58
C LYS A 105 23.52 11.91 -6.08
N MET A 106 22.47 11.84 -5.27
CA MET A 106 22.55 11.99 -3.82
C MET A 106 23.13 10.74 -3.14
N GLU A 107 22.84 9.54 -3.63
CA GLU A 107 23.48 8.28 -3.20
C GLU A 107 25.00 8.35 -3.38
N ARG A 108 25.49 8.75 -4.56
CA ARG A 108 26.93 8.93 -4.82
C ARG A 108 27.57 9.98 -3.91
N ARG A 109 26.82 11.01 -3.50
CA ARG A 109 27.30 12.01 -2.52
C ARG A 109 27.34 11.42 -1.12
N ALA A 110 26.31 10.69 -0.71
CA ALA A 110 26.26 10.01 0.58
C ALA A 110 27.43 9.03 0.74
N LEU A 111 27.72 8.20 -0.28
CA LEU A 111 28.85 7.26 -0.30
C LEU A 111 30.21 7.94 -0.08
N LYS A 112 30.39 9.19 -0.52
CA LYS A 112 31.66 9.93 -0.31
C LYS A 112 31.86 10.40 1.13
N TYR A 113 30.78 10.55 1.89
CA TYR A 113 30.80 11.20 3.20
C TYR A 113 30.61 10.24 4.38
N PHE A 114 30.15 9.00 4.15
CA PHE A 114 29.91 8.03 5.21
C PHE A 114 31.02 6.99 5.30
N ILE A 115 31.51 6.75 6.52
CA ILE A 115 32.72 5.95 6.78
C ILE A 115 32.41 4.53 7.33
N LYS A 116 31.20 4.22 7.85
CA LYS A 116 30.76 2.83 8.15
C LYS A 116 29.34 2.72 8.72
N ASP A 117 28.90 3.65 9.57
CA ASP A 117 27.69 3.47 10.39
C ASP A 117 26.34 3.45 9.63
N TYR A 118 26.31 3.92 8.38
CA TYR A 118 25.08 4.05 7.58
C TYR A 118 25.06 3.16 6.34
N GLU A 119 25.99 2.20 6.23
CA GLU A 119 26.08 1.28 5.10
C GLU A 119 24.75 0.56 4.78
N PRO A 120 23.99 0.03 5.77
CA PRO A 120 22.64 -0.52 5.58
C PRO A 120 21.66 0.39 4.82
N LEU A 121 21.60 1.67 5.20
CA LEU A 121 20.60 2.59 4.67
C LEU A 121 20.96 3.07 3.27
N ILE A 122 22.26 3.16 2.97
CA ILE A 122 22.75 3.46 1.62
C ILE A 122 22.49 2.27 0.69
N LYS A 123 22.73 1.02 1.15
CA LYS A 123 22.38 -0.19 0.39
C LYS A 123 20.88 -0.23 0.06
N LEU A 124 20.02 0.07 1.04
CA LEU A 124 18.56 0.18 0.84
C LEU A 124 18.20 1.25 -0.20
N LEU A 125 18.74 2.47 -0.07
CA LEU A 125 18.50 3.54 -1.03
C LEU A 125 18.91 3.12 -2.44
N ARG A 126 20.07 2.49 -2.58
CA ARG A 126 20.58 1.99 -3.86
C ARG A 126 19.66 0.92 -4.45
N ALA A 127 19.20 -0.03 -3.65
CA ALA A 127 18.26 -1.06 -4.08
C ALA A 127 16.92 -0.45 -4.54
N GLN A 128 16.40 0.53 -3.81
CA GLN A 128 15.18 1.26 -4.21
C GLN A 128 15.36 2.02 -5.52
N ILE A 129 16.52 2.66 -5.75
CA ILE A 129 16.85 3.32 -7.02
C ILE A 129 16.87 2.31 -8.17
N LEU A 130 17.48 1.13 -7.98
CA LEU A 130 17.51 0.08 -9.01
C LEU A 130 16.11 -0.47 -9.33
N SER A 131 15.26 -0.64 -8.31
CA SER A 131 13.85 -1.00 -8.47
C SER A 131 13.11 0.04 -9.33
N LEU A 132 13.30 1.34 -9.05
CA LEU A 132 12.73 2.44 -9.86
C LEU A 132 13.26 2.47 -11.29
N GLN A 133 14.52 2.09 -11.49
CA GLN A 133 15.13 1.94 -12.82
C GLN A 133 14.63 0.69 -13.58
N LYS A 134 13.72 -0.10 -13.00
CA LYS A 134 13.24 -1.40 -13.51
C LYS A 134 14.38 -2.41 -13.74
N ASN A 135 15.47 -2.28 -12.98
CA ASN A 135 16.59 -3.22 -13.02
C ASN A 135 16.43 -4.25 -11.90
N SER A 136 15.41 -5.11 -12.03
CA SER A 136 15.02 -6.09 -11.02
C SER A 136 16.18 -7.03 -10.66
N MET A 137 16.95 -7.50 -11.63
CA MET A 137 18.10 -8.39 -11.41
C MET A 137 19.11 -7.83 -10.41
N LYS A 138 19.52 -6.56 -10.60
CA LYS A 138 20.49 -5.93 -9.68
C LYS A 138 19.86 -5.55 -8.35
N ALA A 139 18.56 -5.23 -8.34
CA ALA A 139 17.83 -4.96 -7.10
C ALA A 139 17.72 -6.21 -6.23
N ILE A 140 17.34 -7.35 -6.82
CA ILE A 140 17.25 -8.66 -6.16
C ILE A 140 18.59 -9.04 -5.54
N ALA A 141 19.69 -8.98 -6.32
CA ALA A 141 21.02 -9.30 -5.81
C ALA A 141 21.44 -8.45 -4.60
N LEU A 142 21.09 -7.15 -4.60
CA LEU A 142 21.35 -6.29 -3.44
C LEU A 142 20.45 -6.63 -2.25
N TYR A 143 19.18 -6.95 -2.46
CA TYR A 143 18.30 -7.35 -1.36
C TYR A 143 18.68 -8.72 -0.77
N GLU A 144 19.14 -9.66 -1.59
CA GLU A 144 19.73 -10.94 -1.15
C GLU A 144 21.00 -10.72 -0.31
N GLU A 145 21.86 -9.78 -0.69
CA GLU A 145 23.01 -9.39 0.12
C GLU A 145 22.55 -8.79 1.46
N MET A 146 21.57 -7.89 1.44
CA MET A 146 20.99 -7.29 2.64
C MET A 146 20.29 -8.30 3.55
N GLN A 147 19.76 -9.40 3.02
CA GLN A 147 19.12 -10.45 3.80
C GLN A 147 20.12 -11.20 4.71
N LYS A 148 21.40 -11.24 4.32
CA LYS A 148 22.45 -11.97 5.07
C LYS A 148 22.83 -11.27 6.37
N ASP A 149 22.70 -9.94 6.43
CA ASP A 149 23.03 -9.15 7.61
C ASP A 149 21.79 -9.01 8.53
N GLU A 150 21.94 -9.32 9.83
CA GLU A 150 20.82 -9.31 10.80
C GLU A 150 20.09 -7.96 10.85
N SER A 151 20.83 -6.85 10.78
CA SER A 151 20.28 -5.49 10.85
C SER A 151 19.42 -5.09 9.64
N THR A 152 19.68 -5.68 8.46
CA THR A 152 18.95 -5.38 7.21
C THR A 152 18.05 -6.51 6.75
N LYS A 153 18.05 -7.65 7.46
CA LYS A 153 17.37 -8.87 7.02
C LYS A 153 15.90 -8.64 6.65
N LEU A 154 15.14 -7.99 7.53
CA LEU A 154 13.73 -7.68 7.31
C LEU A 154 13.50 -6.74 6.12
N ALA A 155 14.38 -5.75 5.92
CA ALA A 155 14.28 -4.81 4.81
C ALA A 155 14.63 -5.48 3.47
N GLY A 156 15.62 -6.39 3.48
CA GLY A 156 15.96 -7.24 2.34
C GLY A 156 14.78 -8.12 1.92
N LEU A 157 14.19 -8.85 2.87
CA LEU A 157 13.02 -9.70 2.65
C LEU A 157 11.83 -8.91 2.07
N TYR A 158 11.54 -7.72 2.61
CA TYR A 158 10.48 -6.87 2.07
C TYR A 158 10.77 -6.41 0.63
N GLY A 159 12.02 -6.05 0.33
CA GLY A 159 12.46 -5.71 -1.02
C GLY A 159 12.28 -6.85 -2.01
N LEU A 160 12.72 -8.05 -1.64
CA LEU A 160 12.54 -9.28 -2.43
C LEU A 160 11.07 -9.63 -2.62
N PHE A 161 10.27 -9.54 -1.56
CA PHE A 161 8.82 -9.71 -1.62
C PHE A 161 8.19 -8.74 -2.64
N ARG A 162 8.55 -7.46 -2.59
CA ARG A 162 8.01 -6.45 -3.50
C ARG A 162 8.40 -6.72 -4.96
N GLU A 163 9.65 -7.10 -5.21
CA GLU A 163 10.10 -7.48 -6.54
C GLU A 163 9.36 -8.74 -7.04
N ALA A 164 9.19 -9.76 -6.20
CA ALA A 164 8.43 -10.95 -6.53
C ALA A 164 6.95 -10.64 -6.85
N MET A 165 6.34 -9.72 -6.11
CA MET A 165 4.99 -9.23 -6.38
C MET A 165 4.90 -8.49 -7.72
N ASN A 166 5.91 -7.68 -8.07
CA ASN A 166 5.97 -7.00 -9.36
C ASN A 166 6.09 -7.99 -10.53
N THR A 167 6.84 -9.08 -10.33
CA THR A 167 6.99 -10.15 -11.33
C THR A 167 5.86 -11.19 -11.29
N LYS A 168 4.85 -11.01 -10.42
CA LYS A 168 3.74 -11.96 -10.19
C LYS A 168 4.21 -13.37 -9.78
N ALA A 169 5.39 -13.48 -9.18
CA ALA A 169 5.94 -14.72 -8.63
C ALA A 169 5.41 -14.91 -7.20
N TYR A 170 4.11 -15.20 -7.07
CA TYR A 170 3.44 -15.20 -5.78
C TYR A 170 3.91 -16.31 -4.83
N ASP A 171 4.41 -17.43 -5.33
CA ASP A 171 4.92 -18.53 -4.49
C ASP A 171 6.24 -18.14 -3.83
N VAL A 172 7.12 -17.47 -4.59
CA VAL A 172 8.37 -16.89 -4.08
C VAL A 172 8.08 -15.75 -3.09
N ALA A 173 7.09 -14.90 -3.39
CA ALA A 173 6.66 -13.85 -2.48
C ALA A 173 6.15 -14.43 -1.14
N GLN A 174 5.46 -15.58 -1.17
CA GLN A 174 5.00 -16.26 0.03
C GLN A 174 6.16 -16.77 0.88
N HIS A 175 7.16 -17.40 0.26
CA HIS A 175 8.36 -17.84 0.97
C HIS A 175 9.05 -16.69 1.71
N TYR A 176 9.24 -15.53 1.06
CA TYR A 176 9.85 -14.36 1.71
C TYR A 176 8.99 -13.77 2.83
N ALA A 177 7.66 -13.80 2.69
CA ALA A 177 6.76 -13.33 3.73
C ALA A 177 6.74 -14.28 4.93
N GLU A 178 6.79 -15.59 4.72
CA GLU A 178 6.90 -16.60 5.78
C GLU A 178 8.23 -16.46 6.53
N GLU A 179 9.36 -16.31 5.83
CA GLU A 179 10.65 -16.07 6.48
C GLU A 179 10.66 -14.76 7.29
N ALA A 180 9.97 -13.72 6.82
CA ALA A 180 9.82 -12.47 7.55
C ALA A 180 8.98 -12.63 8.83
N LEU A 181 7.96 -13.50 8.80
CA LEU A 181 7.13 -13.81 9.98
C LEU A 181 7.87 -14.64 11.02
N ASP A 182 8.77 -15.53 10.60
CA ASP A 182 9.62 -16.30 11.51
C ASP A 182 10.57 -15.40 12.30
N LEU A 183 11.04 -14.31 11.67
CA LEU A 183 11.86 -13.29 12.33
C LEU A 183 11.04 -12.34 13.20
N SER A 184 9.93 -11.84 12.68
CA SER A 184 9.06 -10.89 13.37
C SER A 184 7.59 -11.21 13.12
N PRO A 185 6.93 -11.95 14.02
CA PRO A 185 5.52 -12.32 13.87
C PRO A 185 4.56 -11.12 13.98
N ALA A 186 5.02 -9.96 14.45
CA ALA A 186 4.25 -8.73 14.53
C ALA A 186 4.14 -7.96 13.19
N LEU A 187 4.78 -8.45 12.14
CA LEU A 187 4.92 -7.73 10.87
C LEU A 187 3.64 -7.80 10.03
N LEU A 188 2.88 -6.71 10.01
CA LEU A 188 1.53 -6.67 9.43
C LEU A 188 1.47 -7.03 7.94
N TRP A 189 2.39 -6.51 7.12
CA TRP A 189 2.36 -6.76 5.67
C TRP A 189 2.59 -8.25 5.34
N ALA A 190 3.50 -8.90 6.07
CA ALA A 190 3.82 -10.30 5.88
C ALA A 190 2.66 -11.18 6.38
N GLN A 191 2.10 -10.82 7.54
CA GLN A 191 0.94 -11.50 8.11
C GLN A 191 -0.26 -11.43 7.15
N GLN A 192 -0.60 -10.24 6.65
CA GLN A 192 -1.71 -10.06 5.72
C GLN A 192 -1.52 -10.88 4.45
N PHE A 193 -0.33 -10.83 3.85
CA PHE A 193 -0.06 -11.57 2.62
C PHE A 193 -0.15 -13.09 2.80
N VAL A 194 0.45 -13.63 3.86
CA VAL A 194 0.42 -15.07 4.14
C VAL A 194 -1.00 -15.53 4.49
N LEU A 195 -1.76 -14.74 5.24
CA LEU A 195 -3.17 -15.04 5.53
C LEU A 195 -4.01 -15.06 4.24
N ASP A 196 -3.85 -14.05 3.38
CA ASP A 196 -4.53 -13.98 2.09
C ASP A 196 -4.23 -15.24 1.26
N ARG A 197 -2.94 -15.61 1.12
CA ARG A 197 -2.54 -16.80 0.36
C ARG A 197 -3.07 -18.12 0.94
N LEU A 198 -2.86 -18.35 2.23
CA LEU A 198 -3.35 -19.58 2.88
C LEU A 198 -4.87 -19.70 2.80
N SER A 199 -5.59 -18.58 2.86
CA SER A 199 -7.04 -18.58 2.71
C SER A 199 -7.50 -18.88 1.28
N ALA A 200 -6.80 -18.35 0.28
CA ALA A 200 -7.07 -18.64 -1.13
C ALA A 200 -6.80 -20.11 -1.47
N GLU A 201 -5.81 -20.73 -0.81
CA GLU A 201 -5.53 -22.17 -0.91
C GLU A 201 -6.46 -23.06 -0.07
N GLY A 202 -7.34 -22.48 0.75
CA GLY A 202 -8.22 -23.21 1.66
C GLY A 202 -7.53 -23.82 2.89
N GLN A 203 -6.29 -23.44 3.18
CA GLN A 203 -5.50 -23.95 4.33
C GLN A 203 -5.82 -23.18 5.63
N TRP A 204 -7.09 -23.21 6.04
CA TRP A 204 -7.61 -22.39 7.15
C TRP A 204 -6.96 -22.66 8.52
N ASN A 205 -6.57 -23.91 8.80
CA ASN A 205 -5.89 -24.26 10.05
C ASN A 205 -4.53 -23.55 10.16
N LYS A 206 -3.73 -23.59 9.09
CA LYS A 206 -2.43 -22.91 9.07
C LYS A 206 -2.60 -21.39 9.15
N ALA A 207 -3.61 -20.84 8.49
CA ALA A 207 -3.92 -19.42 8.56
C ALA A 207 -4.27 -18.99 10.00
N LEU A 208 -5.05 -19.78 10.73
CA LEU A 208 -5.34 -19.52 12.14
C LEU A 208 -4.09 -19.62 13.02
N ASP A 209 -3.20 -20.57 12.77
CA ASP A 209 -1.94 -20.69 13.52
C ASP A 209 -1.05 -19.45 13.32
N VAL A 210 -0.92 -18.97 12.08
CA VAL A 210 -0.21 -17.72 11.75
C VAL A 210 -0.86 -16.53 12.46
N PHE A 211 -2.19 -16.44 12.43
CA PHE A 211 -2.94 -15.38 13.12
C PHE A 211 -2.70 -15.41 14.64
N TYR A 212 -2.76 -16.58 15.27
CA TYR A 212 -2.54 -16.70 16.72
C TYR A 212 -1.09 -16.45 17.14
N ARG A 213 -0.11 -16.85 16.33
CA ARG A 213 1.31 -16.53 16.57
C ARG A 213 1.52 -15.02 16.55
N ALA A 214 1.01 -14.33 15.54
CA ALA A 214 1.06 -12.87 15.46
C ALA A 214 0.35 -12.21 16.65
N GLN A 215 -0.85 -12.70 17.02
CA GLN A 215 -1.59 -12.19 18.16
C GLN A 215 -0.78 -12.28 19.47
N ARG A 216 -0.08 -13.39 19.72
CA ARG A 216 0.75 -13.56 20.94
C ARG A 216 1.95 -12.60 21.00
N ALA A 217 2.51 -12.23 19.85
CA ALA A 217 3.65 -11.33 19.78
C ALA A 217 3.27 -9.86 20.01
N LEU A 218 2.01 -9.50 19.80
CA LEU A 218 1.51 -8.14 19.89
C LEU A 218 1.03 -7.82 21.31
N PRO A 219 1.10 -6.55 21.76
CA PRO A 219 0.64 -6.16 23.08
C PRO A 219 -0.88 -6.39 23.22
N ARG A 220 -1.32 -6.71 24.45
CA ARG A 220 -2.73 -7.04 24.73
C ARG A 220 -3.73 -5.96 24.32
N SER A 221 -3.31 -4.68 24.33
CA SER A 221 -4.13 -3.55 23.86
C SER A 221 -4.57 -3.70 22.40
N GLU A 222 -3.73 -4.32 21.57
CA GLU A 222 -3.98 -4.50 20.14
C GLU A 222 -4.74 -5.78 19.81
N HIS A 223 -4.96 -6.67 20.79
CA HIS A 223 -5.71 -7.93 20.57
C HIS A 223 -7.17 -7.68 20.26
N CYS A 224 -7.72 -6.58 20.77
CA CYS A 224 -9.14 -6.27 20.74
C CYS A 224 -9.54 -5.28 19.65
N THR A 225 -8.63 -4.93 18.73
CA THR A 225 -8.96 -4.03 17.61
C THR A 225 -10.04 -4.63 16.73
N SER A 226 -10.95 -3.78 16.24
CA SER A 226 -12.07 -4.19 15.39
C SER A 226 -11.58 -4.93 14.14
N GLU A 227 -10.48 -4.46 13.53
CA GLU A 227 -9.86 -5.08 12.35
C GLU A 227 -9.41 -6.52 12.63
N ARG A 228 -8.72 -6.78 13.75
CA ARG A 228 -8.27 -8.15 14.05
C ARG A 228 -9.41 -9.07 14.42
N LYS A 229 -10.43 -8.57 15.14
CA LYS A 229 -11.66 -9.34 15.41
C LYS A 229 -12.34 -9.71 14.10
N TYR A 230 -12.40 -8.77 13.15
CA TYR A 230 -12.92 -8.99 11.81
C TYR A 230 -12.12 -10.07 11.07
N THR A 231 -10.79 -9.95 10.97
CA THR A 231 -9.94 -10.97 10.33
C THR A 231 -10.09 -12.34 11.01
N HIS A 232 -10.14 -12.40 12.34
CA HIS A 232 -10.31 -13.65 13.07
C HIS A 232 -11.66 -14.30 12.77
N ALA A 233 -12.74 -13.52 12.77
CA ALA A 233 -14.07 -13.99 12.46
C ALA A 233 -14.17 -14.50 11.01
N LEU A 234 -13.51 -13.82 10.06
CA LEU A 234 -13.40 -14.28 8.67
C LEU A 234 -12.67 -15.62 8.58
N LEU A 235 -11.49 -15.76 9.20
CA LEU A 235 -10.74 -17.03 9.19
C LEU A 235 -11.55 -18.18 9.79
N LEU A 236 -12.28 -17.93 10.89
CA LEU A 236 -13.17 -18.93 11.49
C LEU A 236 -14.37 -19.27 10.60
N SER A 237 -14.92 -18.30 9.85
CA SER A 237 -16.00 -18.57 8.89
C SER A 237 -15.52 -19.39 7.69
N GLY A 238 -14.32 -19.11 7.17
CA GLY A 238 -13.69 -19.92 6.13
C GLY A 238 -13.41 -21.35 6.59
N LEU A 239 -12.88 -21.51 7.81
CA LEU A 239 -12.73 -22.83 8.43
C LEU A 239 -14.08 -23.56 8.58
N ALA A 240 -15.13 -22.84 8.98
CA ALA A 240 -16.45 -23.43 9.13
C ALA A 240 -16.99 -23.95 7.79
N LEU A 241 -16.81 -23.19 6.70
CA LEU A 241 -17.16 -23.65 5.34
C LEU A 241 -16.38 -24.88 4.91
N HIS A 242 -15.06 -24.89 5.11
CA HIS A 242 -14.26 -26.05 4.75
C HIS A 242 -14.66 -27.31 5.55
N LEU A 243 -15.12 -27.14 6.79
CA LEU A 243 -15.56 -28.24 7.63
C LEU A 243 -17.02 -28.67 7.38
N THR A 244 -17.83 -27.94 6.62
CA THR A 244 -19.24 -28.34 6.42
C THR A 244 -19.36 -29.68 5.68
N GLU A 245 -18.46 -29.94 4.73
CA GLU A 245 -18.47 -31.16 3.92
C GLU A 245 -17.99 -32.40 4.70
N THR A 246 -17.09 -32.21 5.65
CA THR A 246 -16.42 -33.33 6.37
C THR A 246 -16.92 -33.50 7.80
N GLN A 247 -17.03 -32.41 8.56
CA GLN A 247 -17.34 -32.44 9.99
C GLN A 247 -18.25 -31.27 10.43
N LEU A 248 -19.56 -31.45 10.27
CA LEU A 248 -20.57 -30.46 10.65
C LEU A 248 -20.49 -30.00 12.13
N ALA A 249 -20.12 -30.90 13.05
CA ALA A 249 -19.95 -30.55 14.47
C ALA A 249 -18.77 -29.59 14.72
N GLY A 250 -17.69 -29.73 13.94
CA GLY A 250 -16.54 -28.83 13.96
C GLY A 250 -16.90 -27.47 13.36
N ALA A 251 -17.56 -27.48 12.21
CA ALA A 251 -18.06 -26.28 11.53
C ALA A 251 -18.94 -25.43 12.47
N ARG A 252 -19.87 -26.06 13.19
CA ARG A 252 -20.71 -25.39 14.19
C ARG A 252 -19.89 -24.69 15.28
N LYS A 253 -18.87 -25.36 15.84
CA LYS A 253 -18.03 -24.77 16.90
C LYS A 253 -17.26 -23.56 16.39
N ALA A 254 -16.75 -23.64 15.17
CA ALA A 254 -16.01 -22.55 14.53
C ALA A 254 -16.90 -21.34 14.26
N ILE A 255 -18.08 -21.54 13.65
CA ILE A 255 -18.97 -20.44 13.29
C ILE A 255 -19.60 -19.77 14.52
N LEU A 256 -19.90 -20.53 15.59
CA LEU A 256 -20.36 -19.96 16.85
C LEU A 256 -19.31 -19.04 17.50
N LYS A 257 -18.02 -19.37 17.35
CA LYS A 257 -16.94 -18.47 17.79
C LYS A 257 -16.88 -17.21 16.93
N ALA A 258 -17.01 -17.35 15.61
CA ALA A 258 -17.02 -16.21 14.68
C ALA A 258 -18.19 -15.25 14.98
N HIS A 259 -19.40 -15.78 15.15
CA HIS A 259 -20.58 -14.96 15.45
C HIS A 259 -20.48 -14.27 16.83
N LYS A 260 -19.81 -14.88 17.82
CA LYS A 260 -19.54 -14.20 19.10
C LYS A 260 -18.59 -13.01 18.97
N LEU A 261 -17.64 -13.07 18.02
CA LEU A 261 -16.72 -11.96 17.75
C LEU A 261 -17.43 -10.82 17.04
N MET A 262 -18.34 -11.14 16.11
CA MET A 262 -19.11 -10.17 15.34
C MET A 262 -20.58 -10.62 15.21
N PRO A 263 -21.42 -10.28 16.19
CA PRO A 263 -22.83 -10.65 16.16
C PRO A 263 -23.60 -9.90 15.07
N ASP A 264 -23.21 -8.66 14.78
CA ASP A 264 -23.95 -7.74 13.91
C ASP A 264 -23.64 -7.96 12.41
N PHE A 265 -22.66 -8.80 12.09
CA PHE A 265 -22.21 -9.02 10.71
C PHE A 265 -23.07 -10.08 10.00
N VAL A 266 -23.94 -9.61 9.10
CA VAL A 266 -24.95 -10.43 8.41
C VAL A 266 -24.38 -11.66 7.69
N PRO A 267 -23.27 -11.61 6.94
CA PRO A 267 -22.81 -12.82 6.25
C PRO A 267 -22.42 -13.97 7.18
N ILE A 268 -21.87 -13.66 8.36
CA ILE A 268 -21.57 -14.69 9.37
C ILE A 268 -22.86 -15.28 9.95
N THR A 269 -23.91 -14.49 10.12
CA THR A 269 -25.20 -14.99 10.62
C THR A 269 -25.90 -15.88 9.59
N VAL A 270 -25.88 -15.51 8.31
CA VAL A 270 -26.36 -16.33 7.19
C VAL A 270 -25.65 -17.69 7.19
N LEU A 271 -24.32 -17.68 7.25
CA LEU A 271 -23.50 -18.89 7.25
C LEU A 271 -23.73 -19.77 8.47
N MET A 272 -23.84 -19.16 9.66
CA MET A 272 -24.16 -19.86 10.90
C MET A 272 -25.51 -20.57 10.80
N VAL A 273 -26.51 -19.89 10.27
CA VAL A 273 -27.86 -20.45 10.17
C VAL A 273 -27.90 -21.58 9.14
N ASP A 274 -27.23 -21.43 8.00
CA ASP A 274 -27.15 -22.51 7.01
C ASP A 274 -26.56 -23.79 7.62
N ILE A 275 -25.46 -23.68 8.38
CA ILE A 275 -24.87 -24.80 9.12
C ILE A 275 -25.84 -25.38 10.16
N LEU A 276 -26.58 -24.54 10.88
CA LEU A 276 -27.56 -25.00 11.86
C LEU A 276 -28.75 -25.72 11.20
N TYR A 277 -29.15 -25.32 10.00
CA TYR A 277 -30.18 -26.01 9.22
C TYR A 277 -29.69 -27.38 8.75
N GLN A 278 -28.46 -27.48 8.26
CA GLN A 278 -27.84 -28.76 7.91
C GLN A 278 -27.78 -29.72 9.12
N LEU A 279 -27.53 -29.19 10.31
CA LEU A 279 -27.57 -29.92 11.59
C LEU A 279 -28.97 -30.20 12.14
N LYS A 280 -30.03 -29.84 11.41
CA LYS A 280 -31.44 -29.99 11.82
C LYS A 280 -31.82 -29.23 13.10
N GLU A 281 -31.04 -28.23 13.52
CA GLU A 281 -31.32 -27.37 14.68
C GLU A 281 -32.23 -26.19 14.34
N VAL A 282 -33.36 -26.52 13.73
CA VAL A 282 -34.28 -25.57 13.10
C VAL A 282 -34.74 -24.44 14.02
N ARG A 283 -35.20 -24.77 15.23
CA ARG A 283 -35.77 -23.77 16.15
C ARG A 283 -34.76 -22.70 16.56
N LYS A 284 -33.49 -23.08 16.70
CA LYS A 284 -32.40 -22.16 17.05
C LYS A 284 -32.04 -21.29 15.85
N ALA A 285 -31.96 -21.90 14.67
CA ALA A 285 -31.73 -21.20 13.41
C ALA A 285 -32.80 -20.13 13.12
N ASP A 286 -34.08 -20.51 13.19
CA ASP A 286 -35.21 -19.59 12.97
C ASP A 286 -35.14 -18.40 13.96
N LYS A 287 -34.85 -18.66 15.25
CA LYS A 287 -34.71 -17.60 16.27
C LYS A 287 -33.57 -16.62 15.95
N ILE A 288 -32.43 -17.13 15.48
CA ILE A 288 -31.27 -16.30 15.13
C ILE A 288 -31.59 -15.45 13.89
N ILE A 289 -32.17 -16.02 12.84
CA ILE A 289 -32.55 -15.25 11.64
C ILE A 289 -33.53 -14.15 12.01
N ILE A 290 -34.59 -14.47 12.76
CA ILE A 290 -35.62 -13.49 13.12
C ILE A 290 -34.99 -12.35 13.93
N LYS A 291 -34.07 -12.65 14.85
CA LYS A 291 -33.33 -11.63 15.59
C LYS A 291 -32.48 -10.76 14.66
N ALA A 292 -31.68 -11.37 13.78
CA ALA A 292 -30.85 -10.64 12.83
C ALA A 292 -31.68 -9.77 11.88
N TRP A 293 -32.85 -10.26 11.46
CA TRP A 293 -33.80 -9.53 10.61
C TRP A 293 -34.41 -8.30 11.29
N GLN A 294 -34.65 -8.37 12.60
CA GLN A 294 -35.13 -7.22 13.38
C GLN A 294 -34.07 -6.11 13.50
N GLU A 295 -32.80 -6.49 13.58
CA GLU A 295 -31.68 -5.55 13.69
C GLU A 295 -31.31 -4.95 12.32
N ASN A 296 -30.98 -5.80 11.34
CA ASN A 296 -30.54 -5.41 9.99
C ASN A 296 -31.17 -6.34 8.93
N PRO A 297 -32.32 -5.99 8.34
CA PRO A 297 -32.95 -6.79 7.30
C PRO A 297 -32.10 -6.78 6.03
N HIS A 298 -31.81 -7.99 5.51
CA HIS A 298 -30.93 -8.18 4.37
C HIS A 298 -31.49 -9.28 3.44
N PRO A 299 -31.39 -9.14 2.10
CA PRO A 299 -31.97 -10.10 1.16
C PRO A 299 -31.47 -11.54 1.38
N ASP A 300 -30.18 -11.74 1.68
CA ASP A 300 -29.60 -13.07 1.96
C ASP A 300 -30.25 -13.79 3.15
N LEU A 301 -30.62 -13.06 4.22
CA LEU A 301 -31.32 -13.64 5.37
C LEU A 301 -32.71 -14.11 4.98
N GLY A 302 -33.42 -13.30 4.19
CA GLY A 302 -34.73 -13.61 3.68
C GLY A 302 -34.72 -14.82 2.74
N ALA A 303 -33.82 -14.81 1.76
CA ALA A 303 -33.64 -15.90 0.82
C ALA A 303 -33.34 -17.23 1.53
N LEU A 304 -32.47 -17.22 2.54
CA LEU A 304 -32.15 -18.42 3.33
C LEU A 304 -33.36 -18.92 4.14
N TYR A 305 -34.14 -18.02 4.74
CA TYR A 305 -35.34 -18.39 5.51
C TYR A 305 -36.46 -18.99 4.64
N LEU A 306 -36.59 -18.53 3.39
CA LEU A 306 -37.59 -19.02 2.44
C LEU A 306 -37.17 -20.34 1.79
N ARG A 307 -35.89 -20.53 1.46
CA ARG A 307 -35.36 -21.74 0.80
C ARG A 307 -35.72 -23.03 1.53
N ARG A 308 -35.92 -22.95 2.85
CA ARG A 308 -36.29 -24.08 3.70
C ARG A 308 -37.64 -24.70 3.31
N GLU A 309 -38.57 -23.93 2.76
CA GLU A 309 -39.90 -24.43 2.43
C GLU A 309 -40.02 -24.73 0.94
N GLU A 310 -40.49 -25.93 0.61
CA GLU A 310 -40.60 -26.40 -0.77
C GLU A 310 -41.86 -25.87 -1.47
N SER A 311 -42.96 -25.71 -0.72
CA SER A 311 -44.23 -25.21 -1.24
C SER A 311 -44.21 -23.69 -1.41
N ALA A 312 -44.67 -23.20 -2.56
CA ALA A 312 -44.76 -21.76 -2.85
C ALA A 312 -45.71 -21.01 -1.88
N VAL A 313 -46.89 -21.59 -1.59
CA VAL A 313 -47.84 -21.03 -0.60
C VAL A 313 -47.22 -20.97 0.79
N GLY A 314 -46.41 -21.99 1.10
CA GLY A 314 -45.60 -22.03 2.30
C GLY A 314 -44.62 -20.86 2.38
N ARG A 315 -43.78 -20.70 1.36
CA ARG A 315 -42.81 -19.59 1.27
C ARG A 315 -43.50 -18.24 1.47
N LEU A 316 -44.68 -18.03 0.90
CA LEU A 316 -45.47 -16.83 1.13
C LEU A 316 -45.87 -16.64 2.60
N LYS A 317 -46.31 -17.70 3.30
CA LYS A 317 -46.59 -17.62 4.75
C LYS A 317 -45.34 -17.22 5.52
N ARG A 318 -44.18 -17.84 5.23
CA ARG A 318 -42.90 -17.49 5.86
C ARG A 318 -42.46 -16.05 5.53
N ALA A 319 -42.60 -15.60 4.29
CA ALA A 319 -42.33 -14.22 3.89
C ALA A 319 -43.19 -13.24 4.70
N LYS A 320 -44.50 -13.51 4.83
CA LYS A 320 -45.41 -12.70 5.66
C LYS A 320 -44.99 -12.70 7.13
N THR A 321 -44.50 -13.80 7.68
CA THR A 321 -43.98 -13.82 9.06
C THR A 321 -42.74 -12.94 9.24
N LEU A 322 -41.80 -12.93 8.28
CA LEU A 322 -40.65 -12.01 8.34
C LEU A 322 -41.06 -10.55 8.20
N ALA A 323 -41.96 -10.27 7.26
CA ALA A 323 -42.47 -8.91 7.05
C ALA A 323 -43.27 -8.38 8.26
N PHE A 324 -43.89 -9.24 9.06
CA PHE A 324 -44.57 -8.83 10.29
C PHE A 324 -43.62 -8.17 11.30
N TYR A 325 -42.37 -8.66 11.41
CA TYR A 325 -41.38 -8.11 12.33
C TYR A 325 -40.83 -6.76 11.90
N ASN A 326 -40.82 -6.47 10.59
CA ASN A 326 -40.31 -5.20 10.07
C ASN A 326 -41.09 -4.77 8.83
N LYS A 327 -42.17 -4.01 9.02
CA LYS A 327 -43.20 -3.76 7.99
C LYS A 327 -42.86 -2.63 7.01
N GLU A 328 -42.03 -1.67 7.44
CA GLU A 328 -41.83 -0.40 6.74
C GLU A 328 -40.48 -0.34 6.00
N ILE A 329 -40.06 -1.45 5.42
CA ILE A 329 -38.75 -1.57 4.76
C ILE A 329 -38.93 -2.19 3.38
N PHE A 330 -38.09 -1.74 2.44
CA PHE A 330 -38.02 -2.29 1.09
C PHE A 330 -37.90 -3.82 1.09
N GLU A 331 -36.92 -4.37 1.82
CA GLU A 331 -36.60 -5.81 1.81
C GLU A 331 -37.79 -6.69 2.26
N SER A 332 -38.59 -6.24 3.24
CA SER A 332 -39.75 -6.99 3.70
C SER A 332 -40.90 -6.96 2.71
N ALA A 333 -41.20 -5.80 2.12
CA ALA A 333 -42.21 -5.68 1.07
C ALA A 333 -41.81 -6.48 -0.18
N PHE A 334 -40.54 -6.38 -0.57
CA PHE A 334 -39.99 -7.05 -1.76
C PHE A 334 -40.01 -8.57 -1.63
N ILE A 335 -39.61 -9.12 -0.49
CA ILE A 335 -39.66 -10.57 -0.23
C ILE A 335 -41.08 -11.11 -0.29
N VAL A 336 -42.07 -10.40 0.27
CA VAL A 336 -43.48 -10.81 0.21
C VAL A 336 -44.00 -10.76 -1.23
N ALA A 337 -43.65 -9.71 -1.98
CA ALA A 337 -44.04 -9.58 -3.38
C ALA A 337 -43.49 -10.74 -4.23
N LYS A 338 -42.20 -11.06 -4.07
CA LYS A 338 -41.56 -12.19 -4.76
C LYS A 338 -42.19 -13.53 -4.40
N ALA A 339 -42.40 -13.79 -3.10
CA ALA A 339 -43.03 -15.03 -2.65
C ALA A 339 -44.52 -15.13 -3.07
N ALA A 340 -45.22 -14.01 -3.24
CA ALA A 340 -46.59 -13.97 -3.74
C ALA A 340 -46.67 -14.28 -5.23
N LEU A 341 -45.71 -13.78 -6.03
CA LEU A 341 -45.57 -14.15 -7.43
C LEU A 341 -45.34 -15.67 -7.56
N ASP A 342 -44.39 -16.22 -6.79
CA ASP A 342 -44.10 -17.66 -6.78
C ASP A 342 -45.34 -18.51 -6.41
N ALA A 343 -46.21 -17.99 -5.55
CA ALA A 343 -47.45 -18.65 -5.12
C ALA A 343 -48.63 -18.47 -6.10
N GLY A 344 -48.48 -17.65 -7.15
CA GLY A 344 -49.54 -17.32 -8.10
C GLY A 344 -50.54 -16.25 -7.63
N GLU A 345 -50.27 -15.60 -6.50
CA GLU A 345 -51.13 -14.56 -5.90
C GLU A 345 -50.80 -13.19 -6.51
N LEU A 346 -51.19 -12.98 -7.77
CA LEU A 346 -50.77 -11.84 -8.60
C LEU A 346 -51.28 -10.47 -8.10
N GLU A 347 -52.42 -10.42 -7.41
CA GLU A 347 -52.95 -9.18 -6.83
C GLU A 347 -52.11 -8.73 -5.63
N LEU A 348 -51.89 -9.66 -4.69
CA LEU A 348 -51.03 -9.42 -3.54
C LEU A 348 -49.59 -9.09 -3.98
N ALA A 349 -49.05 -9.82 -4.96
CA ALA A 349 -47.72 -9.55 -5.50
C ALA A 349 -47.60 -8.10 -6.00
N ARG A 350 -48.61 -7.62 -6.75
CA ARG A 350 -48.66 -6.24 -7.26
C ARG A 350 -48.71 -5.22 -6.13
N GLU A 351 -49.58 -5.43 -5.14
CA GLU A 351 -49.72 -4.51 -4.01
C GLU A 351 -48.41 -4.34 -3.24
N TYR A 352 -47.73 -5.44 -2.93
CA TYR A 352 -46.46 -5.40 -2.19
C TYR A 352 -45.31 -4.89 -3.06
N ALA A 353 -45.29 -5.18 -4.36
CA ALA A 353 -44.30 -4.61 -5.28
C ALA A 353 -44.46 -3.09 -5.40
N GLN A 354 -45.70 -2.58 -5.45
CA GLN A 354 -45.98 -1.14 -5.43
C GLN A 354 -45.55 -0.51 -4.10
N LYS A 355 -45.77 -1.17 -2.96
CA LYS A 355 -45.23 -0.71 -1.67
C LYS A 355 -43.70 -0.67 -1.68
N ALA A 356 -43.02 -1.70 -2.20
CA ALA A 356 -41.57 -1.69 -2.34
C ALA A 356 -41.08 -0.52 -3.20
N LEU A 357 -41.80 -0.20 -4.29
CA LEU A 357 -41.53 0.95 -5.15
C LEU A 357 -41.63 2.29 -4.40
N THR A 358 -42.61 2.44 -3.49
CA THR A 358 -42.74 3.65 -2.67
C THR A 358 -41.59 3.85 -1.69
N TYR A 359 -40.97 2.76 -1.22
CA TYR A 359 -39.81 2.83 -0.33
C TYR A 359 -38.53 3.17 -1.10
N HIS A 360 -38.17 2.34 -2.09
CA HIS A 360 -37.00 2.57 -2.93
C HIS A 360 -37.24 2.03 -4.36
N PRO A 361 -37.19 2.88 -5.40
CA PRO A 361 -37.36 2.46 -6.78
C PRO A 361 -36.08 1.82 -7.33
N ARG A 362 -35.86 0.54 -7.02
CA ARG A 362 -34.75 -0.26 -7.54
C ARG A 362 -35.12 -1.04 -8.80
N GLU A 363 -34.12 -1.42 -9.57
CA GLU A 363 -34.23 -2.26 -10.76
C GLU A 363 -35.06 -3.53 -10.50
N SER A 364 -34.76 -4.29 -9.44
CA SER A 364 -35.47 -5.52 -9.08
C SER A 364 -36.98 -5.37 -8.92
N VAL A 365 -37.47 -4.24 -8.42
CA VAL A 365 -38.92 -4.02 -8.24
C VAL A 365 -39.59 -3.83 -9.59
N TYR A 366 -38.96 -3.10 -10.51
CA TYR A 366 -39.48 -2.93 -11.86
C TYR A 366 -39.47 -4.23 -12.64
N LEU A 367 -38.41 -5.04 -12.51
CA LEU A 367 -38.36 -6.38 -13.08
C LEU A 367 -39.48 -7.27 -12.50
N LEU A 368 -39.67 -7.24 -11.18
CA LEU A 368 -40.75 -8.00 -10.54
C LEU A 368 -42.14 -7.56 -11.01
N LEU A 369 -42.37 -6.26 -11.19
CA LEU A 369 -43.63 -5.75 -11.75
C LEU A 369 -43.84 -6.17 -13.20
N ALA A 370 -42.77 -6.24 -13.99
CA ALA A 370 -42.83 -6.76 -15.35
C ALA A 370 -43.24 -8.24 -15.36
N ASP A 371 -42.65 -9.06 -14.50
CA ASP A 371 -42.97 -10.49 -14.34
C ASP A 371 -44.44 -10.68 -13.91
N ILE A 372 -44.96 -9.82 -13.00
CA ILE A 372 -46.36 -9.85 -12.57
C ILE A 372 -47.32 -9.51 -13.73
N GLU A 373 -47.01 -8.50 -14.54
CA GLU A 373 -47.85 -8.13 -15.70
C GLU A 373 -47.79 -9.19 -16.80
N GLU A 374 -46.65 -9.84 -16.99
CA GLU A 374 -46.50 -10.97 -17.91
C GLU A 374 -47.32 -12.18 -17.45
N ALA A 375 -47.29 -12.51 -16.15
CA ALA A 375 -48.12 -13.56 -15.58
C ALA A 375 -49.63 -13.28 -15.70
N LYS A 376 -50.04 -12.00 -15.80
CA LYS A 376 -51.43 -11.59 -16.10
C LYS A 376 -51.79 -11.61 -17.58
N GLY A 377 -50.81 -11.79 -18.48
CA GLY A 377 -50.99 -11.75 -19.93
C GLY A 377 -50.91 -10.35 -20.55
N ASN A 378 -50.47 -9.33 -19.79
CA ASN A 378 -50.35 -7.95 -20.27
C ASN A 378 -48.93 -7.64 -20.78
N GLY A 379 -48.63 -8.10 -22.00
CA GLY A 379 -47.30 -7.90 -22.60
C GLY A 379 -46.92 -6.43 -22.84
N GLN A 380 -47.89 -5.52 -23.00
CA GLN A 380 -47.61 -4.09 -23.15
C GLN A 380 -47.14 -3.48 -21.82
N GLY A 381 -47.81 -3.82 -20.72
CA GLY A 381 -47.43 -3.39 -19.37
C GLY A 381 -46.04 -3.90 -18.97
N SER A 382 -45.73 -5.17 -19.25
CA SER A 382 -44.40 -5.74 -18.99
C SER A 382 -43.29 -4.94 -19.68
N ARG A 383 -43.44 -4.61 -20.98
CA ARG A 383 -42.45 -3.81 -21.72
C ARG A 383 -42.24 -2.40 -21.15
N GLN A 384 -43.31 -1.76 -20.66
CA GLN A 384 -43.20 -0.45 -20.02
C GLN A 384 -42.35 -0.54 -18.75
N TRP A 385 -42.61 -1.53 -17.90
CA TRP A 385 -41.82 -1.74 -16.68
C TRP A 385 -40.36 -2.10 -16.97
N LEU A 386 -40.09 -2.94 -17.96
CA LEU A 386 -38.72 -3.24 -18.40
C LEU A 386 -37.98 -1.97 -18.87
N SER A 387 -38.66 -1.07 -19.58
CA SER A 387 -38.06 0.21 -20.01
C SER A 387 -37.71 1.13 -18.83
N LEU A 388 -38.47 1.03 -17.73
CA LEU A 388 -38.21 1.76 -16.49
C LEU A 388 -37.09 1.11 -15.68
N ALA A 389 -37.02 -0.23 -15.65
CA ALA A 389 -35.95 -0.99 -14.98
C ALA A 389 -34.56 -0.56 -15.47
N LEU A 390 -34.39 -0.39 -16.79
CA LEU A 390 -33.12 0.07 -17.39
C LEU A 390 -32.67 1.46 -16.93
N ARG A 391 -33.59 2.30 -16.44
CA ARG A 391 -33.32 3.64 -15.95
C ARG A 391 -33.26 3.72 -14.42
N ALA A 392 -33.65 2.64 -13.75
CA ALA A 392 -33.71 2.56 -12.31
C ALA A 392 -32.31 2.47 -11.68
N GLU A 393 -32.25 2.65 -10.36
CA GLU A 393 -31.02 2.41 -9.63
C GLU A 393 -30.78 0.90 -9.51
N PRO A 394 -29.58 0.39 -9.82
CA PRO A 394 -29.28 -1.03 -9.73
C PRO A 394 -29.39 -1.50 -8.27
N ASP A 395 -29.71 -2.79 -8.09
CA ASP A 395 -29.79 -3.36 -6.76
C ASP A 395 -28.41 -3.45 -6.09
N PRO A 396 -28.34 -3.28 -4.76
CA PRO A 396 -27.12 -3.54 -4.04
C PRO A 396 -26.74 -5.02 -4.16
N ALA A 397 -25.45 -5.27 -4.34
CA ALA A 397 -24.88 -6.60 -4.47
C ALA A 397 -23.53 -6.68 -3.74
N TRP A 398 -22.99 -7.89 -3.62
CA TRP A 398 -21.68 -8.10 -3.00
C TRP A 398 -20.58 -7.69 -3.98
N ALA A 399 -19.88 -6.60 -3.69
CA ALA A 399 -18.78 -6.09 -4.49
C ALA A 399 -17.44 -6.59 -3.93
N CYS A 400 -16.68 -7.35 -4.71
CA CYS A 400 -15.32 -7.79 -4.38
C CYS A 400 -14.35 -7.31 -5.46
N ASP A 401 -13.37 -6.50 -5.08
CA ASP A 401 -12.31 -5.96 -5.97
C ASP A 401 -12.83 -5.37 -7.30
N GLY A 402 -13.99 -4.71 -7.26
CA GLY A 402 -14.60 -4.05 -8.42
C GLY A 402 -15.53 -4.92 -9.27
N SER A 403 -15.68 -6.21 -8.94
CA SER A 403 -16.68 -7.11 -9.55
C SER A 403 -17.82 -7.40 -8.58
N PHE A 404 -19.01 -7.68 -9.10
CA PHE A 404 -20.21 -7.93 -8.30
C PHE A 404 -20.58 -9.42 -8.30
N PHE A 405 -21.02 -9.92 -7.15
CA PHE A 405 -21.39 -11.30 -6.91
C PHE A 405 -22.78 -11.37 -6.26
N SER A 406 -23.49 -12.47 -6.52
CA SER A 406 -24.83 -12.72 -5.98
C SER A 406 -24.83 -13.17 -4.51
N SER A 407 -23.70 -13.68 -4.02
CA SER A 407 -23.54 -14.16 -2.65
C SER A 407 -22.22 -13.68 -2.06
N TRP A 408 -22.18 -13.59 -0.73
CA TRP A 408 -20.99 -13.15 -0.02
C TRP A 408 -19.87 -14.20 -0.09
N LEU A 409 -18.66 -13.73 -0.37
CA LEU A 409 -17.45 -14.55 -0.43
C LEU A 409 -16.45 -14.08 0.63
N ILE A 410 -15.78 -15.05 1.29
CA ILE A 410 -14.77 -14.77 2.32
C ILE A 410 -13.48 -14.26 1.67
N VAL A 411 -13.12 -14.89 0.54
CA VAL A 411 -11.92 -14.62 -0.26
C VAL A 411 -12.37 -14.12 -1.61
N SER A 412 -11.72 -13.07 -2.11
CA SER A 412 -11.97 -12.58 -3.46
C SER A 412 -11.45 -13.59 -4.50
N PRO A 413 -12.26 -14.02 -5.48
CA PRO A 413 -11.81 -14.92 -6.54
C PRO A 413 -10.84 -14.25 -7.51
N ILE A 414 -10.74 -12.92 -7.51
CA ILE A 414 -9.89 -12.14 -8.42
C ILE A 414 -8.52 -11.89 -7.80
N SER A 415 -8.49 -11.40 -6.56
CA SER A 415 -7.24 -11.01 -5.89
C SER A 415 -6.70 -12.05 -4.92
N GLY A 416 -7.52 -13.02 -4.51
CA GLY A 416 -7.19 -13.96 -3.44
C GLY A 416 -7.12 -13.34 -2.05
N ARG A 417 -7.58 -12.09 -1.87
CA ARG A 417 -7.52 -11.37 -0.59
C ARG A 417 -8.72 -11.66 0.31
N LEU A 418 -8.48 -11.69 1.61
CA LEU A 418 -9.49 -11.83 2.65
C LEU A 418 -10.29 -10.55 2.86
N GLY A 419 -11.61 -10.70 3.05
CA GLY A 419 -12.43 -9.63 3.60
C GLY A 419 -12.59 -8.39 2.71
N ARG A 420 -12.45 -8.55 1.39
CA ARG A 420 -12.63 -7.46 0.41
C ARG A 420 -14.06 -7.32 -0.12
N CYS A 421 -14.92 -8.28 0.19
CA CYS A 421 -16.30 -8.30 -0.28
C CYS A 421 -17.19 -7.43 0.62
N GLU A 422 -17.73 -6.35 0.04
CA GLU A 422 -18.57 -5.35 0.72
C GLU A 422 -19.94 -5.24 0.04
N TRP A 423 -20.99 -4.92 0.80
CA TRP A 423 -22.33 -4.69 0.25
C TRP A 423 -22.42 -3.29 -0.32
N LYS A 424 -22.54 -3.16 -1.65
CA LYS A 424 -22.56 -1.85 -2.34
C LYS A 424 -23.54 -1.83 -3.49
N VAL A 425 -24.09 -0.64 -3.74
CA VAL A 425 -24.84 -0.35 -4.97
C VAL A 425 -23.86 -0.20 -6.13
N PRO A 426 -24.04 -0.94 -7.24
CA PRO A 426 -23.22 -0.78 -8.42
C PRO A 426 -23.26 0.67 -8.95
N PRO A 427 -22.12 1.24 -9.38
CA PRO A 427 -22.15 2.54 -10.02
C PRO A 427 -23.02 2.46 -11.28
N ARG A 428 -23.87 3.46 -11.49
CA ARG A 428 -24.64 3.57 -12.72
C ARG A 428 -23.67 3.61 -13.89
N CYS A 429 -23.75 2.61 -14.76
CA CYS A 429 -23.24 2.78 -16.11
C CYS A 429 -24.16 3.82 -16.75
N SER A 430 -23.65 5.04 -16.99
CA SER A 430 -24.33 5.93 -17.91
C SER A 430 -24.55 5.14 -19.19
N PRO A 431 -25.77 5.16 -19.79
CA PRO A 431 -25.96 4.54 -21.08
C PRO A 431 -24.83 5.02 -21.98
N ILE A 432 -24.21 4.10 -22.72
CA ILE A 432 -23.24 4.45 -23.74
C ILE A 432 -24.01 5.33 -24.71
N THR A 433 -23.96 6.64 -24.50
CA THR A 433 -24.31 7.59 -25.51
C THR A 433 -23.27 7.30 -26.59
N LEU A 434 -23.69 6.65 -27.66
CA LEU A 434 -23.04 6.81 -28.93
C LEU A 434 -23.22 8.29 -29.28
N GLU A 435 -22.50 9.18 -28.59
CA GLU A 435 -22.07 10.41 -29.19
C GLU A 435 -21.29 9.93 -30.40
N VAL A 436 -21.95 9.98 -31.55
CA VAL A 436 -21.28 9.98 -32.83
C VAL A 436 -20.33 11.16 -32.70
N ASP A 437 -19.09 10.90 -32.30
CA ASP A 437 -17.99 11.82 -32.50
C ASP A 437 -18.18 12.28 -33.94
N ASN A 438 -18.56 13.53 -34.10
CA ASN A 438 -18.68 14.16 -35.40
C ASN A 438 -17.25 14.14 -35.95
N VAL A 439 -16.90 13.05 -36.62
CA VAL A 439 -15.74 12.93 -37.48
C VAL A 439 -16.00 13.99 -38.53
N MET A 440 -15.46 15.18 -38.26
CA MET A 440 -15.29 16.26 -39.22
C MET A 440 -14.51 15.66 -40.38
N LEU A 441 -15.23 15.10 -41.34
CA LEU A 441 -14.74 14.86 -42.68
C LEU A 441 -14.35 16.25 -43.21
N LYS A 442 -13.08 16.60 -43.06
CA LYS A 442 -12.43 17.72 -43.73
C LYS A 442 -12.64 17.51 -45.24
N ARG A 443 -13.73 18.06 -45.76
CA ARG A 443 -13.87 18.35 -47.19
C ARG A 443 -12.91 19.48 -47.48
N GLU A 444 -11.70 19.14 -47.94
CA GLU A 444 -10.84 20.08 -48.63
C GLU A 444 -11.49 20.47 -49.96
N CYS A 445 -12.38 21.47 -49.91
CA CYS A 445 -12.75 22.21 -51.11
C CYS A 445 -11.61 23.17 -51.45
N LYS A 446 -10.77 22.79 -52.41
CA LYS A 446 -9.97 23.74 -53.18
C LYS A 446 -10.91 24.72 -53.88
N LYS A 447 -10.92 25.98 -53.44
CA LYS A 447 -11.37 27.11 -54.28
C LYS A 447 -10.19 28.02 -54.54
N GLY A 448 -10.00 28.30 -55.82
CA GLY A 448 -8.90 29.07 -56.39
C GLY A 448 -8.93 30.54 -56.01
N VAL A 449 -7.74 31.11 -56.15
CA VAL A 449 -7.37 32.52 -56.03
C VAL A 449 -8.06 33.34 -57.12
N VAL A 450 -8.68 34.47 -56.74
CA VAL A 450 -8.82 35.67 -57.58
C VAL A 450 -8.73 36.90 -56.66
N ASP A 451 -7.92 37.86 -57.11
CA ASP A 451 -7.61 39.17 -56.53
C ASP A 451 -8.84 40.07 -56.29
N GLU A 452 -8.79 40.95 -55.28
CA GLU A 452 -8.78 42.42 -55.49
C GLU A 452 -8.73 43.23 -54.18
N LYS A 453 -8.27 44.47 -54.34
CA LYS A 453 -7.80 45.46 -53.36
C LYS A 453 -8.90 46.10 -52.50
N GLY A 454 -8.51 46.60 -51.32
CA GLY A 454 -8.95 47.94 -50.88
C GLY A 454 -9.33 48.16 -49.41
N VAL A 455 -8.52 48.97 -48.73
CA VAL A 455 -8.91 50.15 -47.90
C VAL A 455 -9.58 49.96 -46.50
N ILE A 456 -8.76 50.23 -45.46
CA ILE A 456 -8.95 51.14 -44.29
C ILE A 456 -10.30 51.14 -43.51
N LYS A 457 -10.29 50.85 -42.19
CA LYS A 457 -10.32 51.84 -41.05
C LYS A 457 -10.51 51.21 -39.64
N ASN A 458 -9.56 51.52 -38.76
CA ASN A 458 -9.57 51.78 -37.31
C ASN A 458 -10.77 51.41 -36.40
N LYS A 459 -10.45 50.77 -35.26
CA LYS A 459 -10.50 51.29 -33.86
C LYS A 459 -10.20 50.13 -32.88
N SER A 460 -9.05 50.12 -32.18
CA SER A 460 -8.83 50.63 -30.80
C SER A 460 -9.72 49.90 -29.77
N PHE A 461 -9.26 49.27 -28.68
CA PHE A 461 -8.24 49.68 -27.70
C PHE A 461 -7.90 48.46 -26.78
N GLU A 462 -6.69 48.47 -26.21
CA GLU A 462 -6.26 47.88 -24.92
C GLU A 462 -6.46 46.38 -24.61
N GLU A 463 -5.35 45.62 -24.52
CA GLU A 463 -4.86 45.13 -23.22
C GLU A 463 -3.44 44.54 -23.31
N LYS A 464 -2.65 44.79 -22.25
CA LYS A 464 -1.28 44.33 -22.04
C LYS A 464 -1.28 42.83 -21.73
N SER A 465 -0.40 42.05 -22.36
CA SER A 465 0.39 41.03 -21.66
C SER A 465 1.52 40.50 -22.55
N SER A 466 2.76 40.68 -22.09
CA SER A 466 3.96 40.09 -22.67
C SER A 466 4.27 38.75 -21.99
N ILE A 467 4.31 37.68 -22.81
CA ILE A 467 5.38 36.66 -22.91
C ILE A 467 5.77 36.00 -21.58
N GLY A 468 5.47 34.72 -21.28
CA GLY A 468 5.88 33.48 -21.98
C GLY A 468 6.92 32.73 -21.11
N PRO A 469 7.40 31.51 -21.44
CA PRO A 469 6.72 30.32 -21.95
C PRO A 469 7.12 29.04 -21.16
N ASP A 470 6.49 27.89 -21.43
CA ASP A 470 7.15 26.66 -21.90
C ASP A 470 6.38 25.36 -21.61
N PHE A 471 6.76 24.33 -22.38
CA PHE A 471 6.35 22.93 -22.43
C PHE A 471 5.33 22.64 -23.58
N LEU A 472 5.58 21.78 -24.58
CA LEU A 472 6.49 20.63 -24.67
C LEU A 472 6.52 19.97 -26.08
N LEU A 473 7.56 19.14 -26.25
CA LEU A 473 7.63 17.86 -26.97
C LEU A 473 7.67 17.78 -28.51
N LYS A 474 8.86 17.36 -28.96
CA LYS A 474 9.12 16.50 -30.12
C LYS A 474 8.28 15.21 -30.09
N SER A 475 7.82 14.78 -31.26
CA SER A 475 7.74 13.35 -31.57
C SER A 475 8.50 13.05 -32.87
N ARG A 476 9.42 12.09 -32.79
CA ARG A 476 10.16 11.51 -33.92
C ARG A 476 9.41 10.28 -34.40
N THR A 477 9.02 10.26 -35.67
CA THR A 477 8.64 9.04 -36.40
C THR A 477 9.89 8.42 -37.03
N LYS A 478 10.02 7.09 -36.91
CA LYS A 478 11.12 6.29 -37.45
C LYS A 478 10.70 5.72 -38.80
N LYS A 479 11.45 6.06 -39.85
CA LYS A 479 11.29 5.60 -41.24
C LYS A 479 11.66 4.11 -41.36
N GLN A 480 10.81 3.38 -42.07
CA GLN A 480 11.08 2.08 -42.69
C GLN A 480 12.17 2.23 -43.77
N ASN A 481 13.00 1.20 -43.94
CA ASN A 481 13.53 0.85 -45.25
C ASN A 481 13.78 -0.66 -45.35
N ARG A 482 13.16 -1.28 -46.37
CA ARG A 482 13.32 -2.66 -46.83
C ARG A 482 14.50 -2.77 -47.81
N LYS A 483 15.20 -3.92 -47.80
CA LYS A 483 15.78 -4.68 -48.95
C LYS A 483 16.10 -6.10 -48.40
N LYS A 484 15.43 -7.21 -48.81
CA LYS A 484 15.63 -8.09 -50.01
C LYS A 484 17.08 -8.61 -50.09
N VAL A 485 17.46 -9.89 -50.24
CA VAL A 485 16.93 -11.27 -50.47
C VAL A 485 18.05 -12.20 -49.90
N ASP A 486 17.81 -13.41 -49.39
CA ASP A 486 18.10 -14.66 -50.13
C ASP A 486 17.53 -15.89 -49.41
N GLN A 487 16.92 -16.76 -50.22
CA GLN A 487 16.40 -18.09 -49.90
C GLN A 487 17.51 -19.13 -50.14
N ILE A 488 17.68 -20.10 -49.23
CA ILE A 488 17.94 -21.52 -49.55
C ILE A 488 17.32 -22.36 -48.41
N PRO A 489 16.52 -23.41 -48.72
CA PRO A 489 16.01 -24.36 -47.74
C PRO A 489 16.91 -25.60 -47.68
N LEU A 490 17.02 -26.24 -46.52
CA LEU A 490 17.47 -27.63 -46.42
C LEU A 490 16.66 -28.33 -45.33
N ASN A 491 16.24 -29.54 -45.70
CA ASN A 491 15.14 -30.31 -45.17
C ASN A 491 15.70 -31.65 -44.66
N VAL A 492 14.99 -32.21 -43.66
CA VAL A 492 14.84 -33.62 -43.22
C VAL A 492 15.99 -34.48 -42.66
N GLU A 493 15.54 -35.38 -41.77
CA GLU A 493 16.03 -36.74 -41.41
C GLU A 493 17.22 -36.77 -40.43
N ASP A 494 17.28 -37.57 -39.36
CA ASP A 494 16.49 -38.69 -38.83
C ASP A 494 16.92 -38.93 -37.36
N LEU A 495 16.03 -39.53 -36.54
CA LEU A 495 16.35 -40.72 -35.73
C LEU A 495 15.17 -41.13 -34.83
N GLU A 496 14.48 -42.18 -35.29
CA GLU A 496 13.58 -43.04 -34.52
C GLU A 496 14.33 -44.04 -33.62
N ASN A 497 13.62 -44.44 -32.56
CA ASN A 497 13.60 -45.76 -31.89
C ASN A 497 14.76 -46.21 -30.99
N LYS A 498 14.43 -46.41 -29.69
CA LYS A 498 14.02 -47.74 -29.17
C LYS A 498 13.42 -47.70 -27.75
N GLU A 499 12.23 -48.31 -27.61
CA GLU A 499 11.74 -49.29 -26.59
C GLU A 499 11.85 -48.93 -25.09
N ALA A 500 10.95 -49.29 -24.16
CA ALA A 500 9.57 -49.80 -24.04
C ALA A 500 9.31 -49.94 -22.51
N GLU A 501 8.10 -50.36 -22.10
CA GLU A 501 7.58 -50.64 -20.74
C GLU A 501 6.90 -49.42 -20.03
N GLU A 502 5.57 -49.26 -20.15
CA GLU A 502 4.49 -49.84 -19.29
C GLU A 502 4.49 -49.21 -17.86
N GLU A 503 3.42 -48.68 -17.26
CA GLU A 503 1.98 -48.84 -17.39
C GLU A 503 1.24 -47.78 -16.50
N SER A 504 -0.10 -47.71 -16.62
CA SER A 504 -1.08 -47.11 -15.69
C SER A 504 -1.65 -45.69 -15.96
N SER A 505 -2.55 -45.64 -16.93
CA SER A 505 -3.99 -45.30 -16.81
C SER A 505 -4.49 -44.27 -15.77
N LEU A 506 -5.12 -43.17 -16.23
CA LEU A 506 -6.56 -42.81 -16.10
C LEU A 506 -6.82 -41.29 -16.31
N PRO A 507 -8.04 -40.87 -16.73
CA PRO A 507 -8.23 -39.78 -17.68
C PRO A 507 -8.58 -38.41 -17.07
N ARG A 508 -8.19 -37.35 -17.80
CA ARG A 508 -8.67 -35.97 -17.62
C ARG A 508 -10.03 -35.81 -18.30
N GLU A 509 -11.09 -35.69 -17.50
CA GLU A 509 -12.37 -35.14 -17.94
C GLU A 509 -12.43 -33.62 -17.77
N LYS A 510 -13.12 -33.02 -18.74
CA LYS A 510 -13.32 -31.59 -18.97
C LYS A 510 -14.25 -31.00 -17.91
N PHE A 511 -13.86 -29.89 -17.28
CA PHE A 511 -14.79 -29.00 -16.60
C PHE A 511 -15.26 -27.91 -17.57
N GLN A 512 -16.49 -28.05 -18.06
CA GLN A 512 -17.29 -26.93 -18.55
C GLN A 512 -18.04 -26.34 -17.36
N LEU A 513 -17.85 -25.04 -17.12
CA LEU A 513 -18.53 -24.26 -16.09
C LEU A 513 -19.89 -23.80 -16.62
N PHE A 514 -20.93 -24.01 -15.81
CA PHE A 514 -22.20 -23.31 -15.86
C PHE A 514 -22.18 -22.13 -14.89
#